data_AF-A0AAW1CXN1-F1
#
_entry.id   AF-A0AAW1CXN1-F1
#
_cell.length_a   1.000
_cell.length_b   1.000
_cell.length_c   1.000
_cell.angle_alpha   90.00
_cell.angle_beta   90.00
_cell.angle_gamma   90.00
#
_symmetry.space_group_name_H-M   'P 1'
#
loop_
_entity.id
_entity.type
_entity.pdbx_description
1 polymer ?
#
loop_
_entity_poly.entity_id
_entity_poly.type
_entity_poly.pdbx_seq_one_letter_code
_entity_poly.pdbx_strand_id
1 'polypeptide(L)'
;MLKSWVKINEMEPHRLPRICLNRLIQLDSLPVNNMKFNWVTQLKNKLNVLGASDFLYINSVQEMRKEIKNVLLKCNNHYLSIDINSVFNSSFNTFYRKISNLNFRENYLDERVNINKQRIVSQLRLSS
;
A
#
# COMPACT_ATOMS: atom_id res chain seq x y z
N MET A 1 4.63 -2.66 -7.89
CA MET A 1 4.92 -1.31 -8.42
C MET A 1 6.29 -0.81 -7.96
N LEU A 2 6.55 -0.59 -6.67
CA LEU A 2 7.85 -0.08 -6.16
C LEU A 2 9.07 -0.91 -6.57
N LYS A 3 9.03 -2.24 -6.39
CA LYS A 3 10.13 -3.13 -6.83
C LYS A 3 10.36 -3.06 -8.34
N SER A 4 9.28 -2.98 -9.12
CA SER A 4 9.35 -2.84 -10.59
C SER A 4 9.95 -1.50 -10.99
N TRP A 5 9.59 -0.40 -10.31
CA TRP A 5 10.18 0.91 -10.50
C TRP A 5 11.70 0.87 -10.35
N VAL A 6 12.21 0.31 -9.25
CA VAL A 6 13.66 0.16 -9.02
C VAL A 6 14.30 -0.72 -10.08
N LYS A 7 13.71 -1.89 -10.35
CA LYS A 7 14.26 -2.84 -11.33
C LYS A 7 14.35 -2.26 -12.73
N ILE A 8 13.40 -1.42 -13.15
CA ILE A 8 13.44 -0.77 -14.46
C ILE A 8 14.45 0.38 -14.46
N ASN A 9 14.58 1.13 -13.36
CA ASN A 9 15.59 2.18 -13.23
C ASN A 9 17.03 1.66 -13.27
N GLU A 10 17.25 0.40 -12.92
CA GLU A 10 18.54 -0.31 -13.06
C GLU A 10 18.87 -0.72 -14.50
N MET A 11 17.89 -0.74 -15.39
CA MET A 11 18.12 -1.17 -16.77
C MET A 11 18.76 -0.06 -17.59
N GLU A 12 19.61 -0.47 -18.53
CA GLU A 12 20.18 0.40 -19.54
C GLU A 12 19.12 1.19 -20.33
N PRO A 13 19.41 2.44 -20.74
CA PRO A 13 18.43 3.36 -21.34
C PRO A 13 17.82 2.85 -22.65
N HIS A 14 18.53 2.02 -23.41
CA HIS A 14 18.09 1.45 -24.67
C HIS A 14 17.14 0.24 -24.51
N ARG A 15 16.95 -0.26 -23.29
CA ARG A 15 16.07 -1.40 -23.02
C ARG A 15 14.62 -0.96 -23.10
N LEU A 16 13.79 -1.74 -23.79
CA LEU A 16 12.37 -1.44 -23.99
C LEU A 16 11.62 -1.07 -22.69
N PRO A 17 11.78 -1.78 -21.55
CA PRO A 17 11.10 -1.40 -20.31
C PRO A 17 11.48 0.00 -19.81
N ARG A 18 12.74 0.42 -20.00
CA ARG A 18 13.25 1.73 -19.60
C ARG A 18 12.65 2.82 -20.48
N ILE A 19 12.58 2.58 -21.79
CA ILE A 19 11.91 3.45 -22.75
C ILE A 19 10.42 3.60 -22.41
N CYS A 20 9.71 2.49 -22.16
CA CYS A 20 8.30 2.51 -21.79
C CYS A 20 8.06 3.25 -20.47
N LEU A 21 8.91 3.07 -19.46
CA LEU A 21 8.82 3.80 -18.21
C LEU A 21 8.95 5.31 -18.43
N ASN A 22 9.96 5.73 -19.18
CA ASN A 22 10.17 7.14 -19.51
C ASN A 22 8.96 7.72 -20.25
N ARG A 23 8.35 6.95 -21.15
CA ARG A 23 7.13 7.36 -21.85
C ARG A 23 5.95 7.52 -20.89
N LEU A 24 5.77 6.61 -19.93
CA LEU A 24 4.72 6.71 -18.91
C LEU A 24 4.91 7.93 -17.99
N ILE A 25 6.16 8.25 -17.64
CA ILE A 25 6.50 9.46 -16.88
C ILE A 25 6.15 10.72 -17.68
N GLN A 26 6.47 10.77 -18.98
CA GLN A 26 6.08 11.89 -19.84
C GLN A 26 4.57 12.01 -19.98
N LEU A 27 3.86 10.88 -20.11
CA LEU A 27 2.41 10.88 -20.23
C LEU A 27 1.73 11.37 -18.93
N ASP A 28 2.34 11.17 -17.76
CA ASP A 28 1.78 11.61 -16.47
C ASP A 28 1.47 13.11 -16.42
N SER A 29 2.27 13.94 -17.09
CA SER A 29 2.11 15.40 -17.13
C SER A 29 1.17 15.91 -18.22
N LEU A 30 0.68 15.05 -19.11
CA LEU A 30 -0.16 15.45 -20.23
C LEU A 30 -1.66 15.31 -19.91
N PRO A 31 -2.52 16.17 -20.46
CA PRO A 31 -3.97 16.09 -20.22
C PRO A 31 -4.63 14.82 -20.80
N VAL A 32 -3.97 14.18 -21.77
CA VAL A 32 -4.42 12.92 -22.39
C VAL A 32 -4.17 11.70 -21.49
N ASN A 33 -3.49 11.89 -20.35
CA ASN A 33 -3.19 10.81 -19.43
C ASN A 33 -4.44 10.09 -18.95
N ASN A 34 -4.46 8.76 -19.09
CA ASN A 34 -5.48 7.93 -18.50
C ASN A 34 -4.90 7.15 -17.33
N MET A 35 -5.25 7.56 -16.11
CA MET A 35 -4.77 6.95 -14.88
C MET A 35 -5.00 5.42 -14.84
N LYS A 36 -6.07 4.91 -15.47
CA LYS A 36 -6.34 3.45 -15.49
C LYS A 36 -5.25 2.66 -16.20
N PHE A 37 -4.60 3.25 -17.21
CA PHE A 37 -3.59 2.60 -18.03
C PHE A 37 -2.16 3.06 -17.70
N ASN A 38 -2.00 4.16 -16.95
CA ASN A 38 -0.70 4.66 -16.53
C ASN A 38 -0.38 4.25 -15.08
N TRP A 39 0.35 3.15 -14.92
CA TRP A 39 0.75 2.67 -13.59
C TRP A 39 1.71 3.63 -12.87
N VAL A 40 2.43 4.50 -13.58
CA VAL A 40 3.29 5.53 -12.95
C VAL A 40 2.42 6.56 -12.24
N THR A 41 1.36 7.05 -12.90
CA THR A 41 0.37 7.94 -12.28
C THR A 41 -0.31 7.28 -11.07
N GLN A 42 -0.67 6.00 -11.18
CA GLN A 42 -1.24 5.26 -10.05
C GLN A 42 -0.26 5.17 -8.87
N LEU A 43 1.03 4.90 -9.16
CA LEU A 43 2.06 4.85 -8.13
C LEU A 43 2.26 6.21 -7.47
N LYS A 44 2.36 7.28 -8.25
CA LYS A 44 2.49 8.66 -7.77
C LYS A 44 1.34 9.04 -6.86
N ASN A 45 0.09 8.76 -7.26
CA ASN A 45 -1.07 9.05 -6.42
C ASN A 45 -1.06 8.27 -5.10
N LYS A 46 -0.67 6.99 -5.13
CA LYS A 46 -0.51 6.19 -3.89
C LYS A 46 0.59 6.77 -3.00
N LEU A 47 1.71 7.21 -3.57
CA LEU A 47 2.81 7.81 -2.81
C LEU A 47 2.46 9.21 -2.26
N ASN A 48 1.67 9.99 -2.99
CA ASN A 48 1.18 11.30 -2.53
C ASN A 48 0.30 11.16 -1.28
N VAL A 49 -0.61 10.19 -1.27
CA VAL A 49 -1.46 9.89 -0.09
C VAL A 49 -0.61 9.53 1.13
N LEU A 50 0.55 8.90 0.92
CA LEU A 50 1.49 8.51 1.98
C LEU A 50 2.49 9.61 2.38
N GLY A 51 2.48 10.78 1.73
CA GLY A 51 3.54 11.79 1.92
C GLY A 51 4.93 11.24 1.57
N ALA A 52 5.01 10.45 0.49
CA ALA A 52 6.21 9.75 0.06
C ALA A 52 6.49 9.94 -1.46
N SER A 53 5.99 11.02 -2.04
CA SER A 53 6.18 11.40 -3.45
C SER A 53 7.65 11.51 -3.83
N ASP A 54 8.48 11.93 -2.88
CA ASP A 54 9.91 12.19 -3.06
C ASP A 54 10.68 10.95 -3.54
N PHE A 55 10.15 9.76 -3.25
CA PHE A 55 10.69 8.49 -3.72
C PHE A 55 10.87 8.43 -5.25
N LEU A 56 9.99 9.08 -6.02
CA LEU A 56 10.05 9.06 -7.48
C LEU A 56 11.18 9.92 -8.06
N TYR A 57 11.71 10.88 -7.29
CA TYR A 57 12.77 11.80 -7.71
C TYR A 57 14.18 11.38 -7.25
N ILE A 58 14.29 10.25 -6.55
CA ILE A 58 15.59 9.68 -6.19
C ILE A 58 16.33 9.28 -7.48
N ASN A 59 17.54 9.78 -7.68
CA ASN A 59 18.32 9.45 -8.88
C ASN A 59 19.17 8.18 -8.70
N SER A 60 19.57 7.87 -7.46
CA SER A 60 20.39 6.70 -7.15
C SER A 60 19.53 5.48 -6.85
N VAL A 61 19.74 4.41 -7.62
CA VAL A 61 19.12 3.10 -7.38
C VAL A 61 19.41 2.58 -5.97
N GLN A 62 20.62 2.81 -5.45
CA GLN A 62 21.01 2.33 -4.13
C GLN A 62 20.18 3.02 -3.02
N GLU A 63 19.93 4.32 -3.19
CA GLU A 63 19.06 5.08 -2.29
C GLU A 63 17.60 4.62 -2.40
N MET A 64 17.09 4.39 -3.62
CA MET A 64 15.74 3.84 -3.81
C MET A 64 15.57 2.51 -3.08
N ARG A 65 16.57 1.62 -3.13
CA ARG A 65 16.52 0.31 -2.46
C ARG A 65 16.44 0.43 -0.95
N LYS A 66 17.19 1.37 -0.37
CA LYS A 66 17.11 1.68 1.07
C LYS A 66 15.72 2.21 1.41
N GLU A 67 15.20 3.09 0.57
CA GLU A 67 13.98 3.83 0.88
C GLU A 67 12.67 3.08 0.64
N ILE A 68 12.71 1.99 -0.13
CA ILE A 68 11.57 1.05 -0.22
C ILE A 68 11.08 0.62 1.16
N LYS A 69 11.99 0.32 2.10
CA LYS A 69 11.59 -0.14 3.45
C LYS A 69 10.80 0.93 4.19
N ASN A 70 11.24 2.18 4.10
CA ASN A 70 10.56 3.31 4.73
C ASN A 70 9.18 3.56 4.11
N VAL A 71 9.10 3.55 2.77
CA VAL A 71 7.81 3.69 2.05
C VAL A 71 6.84 2.57 2.42
N LEU A 72 7.32 1.33 2.53
CA LEU A 72 6.49 0.20 2.96
C LEU A 72 6.01 0.35 4.41
N LEU A 73 6.86 0.86 5.31
CA LEU A 73 6.46 1.17 6.67
C LEU A 73 5.37 2.25 6.72
N LYS A 74 5.55 3.35 5.97
CA LYS A 74 4.52 4.40 5.82
C LYS A 74 3.21 3.84 5.28
N CYS A 75 3.29 2.94 4.29
CA CYS A 75 2.13 2.26 3.72
C CYS A 75 1.37 1.43 4.76
N ASN A 76 2.09 0.63 5.55
CA ASN A 76 1.49 -0.17 6.61
C ASN A 76 0.83 0.72 7.67
N ASN A 77 1.53 1.78 8.10
CA ASN A 77 1.02 2.71 9.09
C ASN A 77 -0.23 3.46 8.61
N HIS A 78 -0.28 3.81 7.32
CA HIS A 78 -1.43 4.47 6.72
C HIS A 78 -2.67 3.58 6.74
N TYR A 79 -2.57 2.33 6.25
CA TYR A 79 -3.70 1.40 6.30
C TYR A 79 -4.11 1.07 7.73
N LEU A 80 -3.14 0.88 8.63
CA LEU A 80 -3.44 0.69 10.03
C LEU A 80 -4.22 1.87 10.62
N SER A 81 -3.82 3.10 10.29
CA SER A 81 -4.52 4.30 10.77
C SER A 81 -5.95 4.37 10.22
N ILE A 82 -6.16 3.99 8.96
CA ILE A 82 -7.50 3.87 8.37
C ILE A 82 -8.32 2.83 9.13
N ASP A 83 -7.76 1.65 9.39
CA ASP A 83 -8.44 0.56 10.09
C ASP A 83 -8.81 0.99 11.51
N ILE A 84 -7.88 1.58 12.26
CA ILE A 84 -8.12 2.14 13.60
C ILE A 84 -9.26 3.17 13.54
N ASN A 85 -9.20 4.10 12.59
CA ASN A 85 -10.24 5.12 12.43
C ASN A 85 -11.60 4.51 12.07
N SER A 86 -11.62 3.44 11.27
CA SER A 86 -12.84 2.71 10.92
C SER A 86 -13.45 1.99 12.14
N VAL A 87 -12.61 1.41 13.01
CA VAL A 87 -13.04 0.79 14.26
C VAL A 87 -13.69 1.85 15.14
N PHE A 88 -12.99 2.95 15.42
CA PHE A 88 -13.45 4.02 16.29
C PHE A 88 -14.70 4.73 15.79
N ASN A 89 -14.93 4.77 14.48
CA ASN A 89 -16.10 5.42 13.90
C ASN A 89 -17.16 4.43 13.38
N SER A 90 -17.03 3.15 13.69
CA SER A 90 -18.03 2.15 13.31
C SER A 90 -19.39 2.52 13.87
N SER A 91 -20.37 2.73 12.98
CA SER A 91 -21.78 2.97 13.29
C SER A 91 -22.59 1.67 13.35
N PHE A 92 -22.05 0.58 12.80
CA PHE A 92 -22.73 -0.71 12.70
C PHE A 92 -22.61 -1.54 13.98
N ASN A 93 -21.45 -1.54 14.63
CA ASN A 93 -21.23 -2.30 15.85
C ASN A 93 -20.31 -1.51 16.81
N THR A 94 -20.89 -1.01 17.90
CA THR A 94 -20.17 -0.22 18.91
C THR A 94 -19.24 -1.09 19.77
N PHE A 95 -19.50 -2.41 19.88
CA PHE A 95 -18.62 -3.36 20.55
C PHE A 95 -17.32 -3.60 19.77
N TYR A 96 -17.33 -3.39 18.45
CA TYR A 96 -16.12 -3.53 17.63
C TYR A 96 -14.97 -2.66 18.16
N ARG A 97 -15.28 -1.48 18.71
CA ARG A 97 -14.31 -0.56 19.36
C ARG A 97 -13.65 -1.16 20.61
N LYS A 98 -14.38 -2.00 21.34
CA LYS A 98 -13.94 -2.58 22.61
C LYS A 98 -13.18 -3.88 22.44
N ILE A 99 -13.41 -4.57 21.32
CA ILE A 99 -12.89 -5.92 21.07
C ILE A 99 -11.66 -5.89 20.16
N SER A 100 -11.58 -4.90 19.28
CA SER A 100 -10.42 -4.72 18.41
C SER A 100 -9.22 -4.32 19.25
N ASN A 101 -8.17 -5.13 19.17
CA ASN A 101 -6.92 -4.86 19.83
C ASN A 101 -6.04 -3.81 19.11
N LEU A 102 -6.58 -3.07 18.12
CA LEU A 102 -5.96 -1.91 17.47
C LEU A 102 -4.44 -2.08 17.21
N ASN A 103 -4.09 -3.17 16.52
CA ASN A 103 -2.73 -3.60 16.14
C ASN A 103 -2.03 -4.60 17.10
N PHE A 104 -2.54 -4.84 18.31
CA PHE A 104 -2.15 -6.06 19.02
C PHE A 104 -2.85 -7.24 18.33
N ARG A 105 -2.04 -8.15 17.78
CA ARG A 105 -2.54 -9.22 16.92
C ARG A 105 -3.64 -10.01 17.63
N GLU A 106 -4.71 -10.28 16.90
CA GLU A 106 -5.72 -11.22 17.37
C GLU A 106 -5.21 -12.64 17.14
N ASN A 107 -4.79 -13.31 18.21
CA ASN A 107 -4.12 -14.62 18.14
C ASN A 107 -4.85 -15.63 17.24
N TYR A 108 -6.19 -15.63 17.26
CA TYR A 108 -7.02 -16.54 16.47
C TYR A 108 -6.92 -16.31 14.95
N LEU A 109 -6.52 -15.13 14.48
CA LEU A 109 -6.31 -14.84 13.06
C LEU A 109 -4.99 -15.42 12.54
N ASP A 110 -4.00 -15.56 13.43
CA ASP A 110 -2.67 -16.12 13.10
C ASP A 110 -2.64 -17.65 13.22
N GLU A 111 -3.68 -18.27 13.80
CA GLU A 111 -3.77 -19.71 13.88
C GLU A 111 -3.91 -20.34 12.48
N ARG A 112 -3.10 -21.37 12.20
CA ARG A 112 -3.18 -22.15 10.96
C ARG A 112 -4.33 -23.15 11.00
N VAL A 113 -5.55 -22.64 11.19
CA VAL A 113 -6.78 -23.42 11.24
C VAL A 113 -7.67 -23.10 10.04
N ASN A 114 -8.68 -23.95 9.82
CA ASN A 114 -9.66 -23.73 8.76
C ASN A 114 -10.34 -22.36 8.94
N ILE A 115 -10.47 -21.60 7.85
CA ILE A 115 -11.10 -20.27 7.81
C ILE A 115 -12.51 -20.24 8.44
N ASN A 116 -13.26 -21.33 8.37
CA ASN A 116 -14.58 -21.43 8.98
C ASN A 116 -14.49 -21.36 10.52
N LYS A 117 -13.44 -21.92 11.13
CA LYS A 117 -13.22 -21.82 12.58
C LYS A 117 -12.86 -20.39 12.98
N GLN A 118 -11.96 -19.75 12.21
CA GLN A 118 -11.62 -18.35 12.44
C GLN A 118 -12.85 -17.45 12.35
N ARG A 119 -13.71 -17.68 11.35
CA ARG A 119 -14.98 -16.96 11.17
C ARG A 119 -15.94 -17.13 12.34
N ILE A 120 -16.13 -18.37 12.82
CA ILE A 120 -17.01 -18.62 13.97
C ILE A 120 -16.48 -17.88 15.20
N VAL A 121 -15.18 -17.92 15.47
CA VAL A 121 -14.58 -17.18 16.59
C VAL A 121 -14.76 -15.67 16.44
N SER A 122 -14.54 -15.11 15.25
CA SER A 122 -14.81 -13.69 14.98
C SER A 122 -16.29 -13.35 15.21
N GLN A 123 -17.21 -14.18 14.73
CA GLN A 123 -18.65 -13.95 14.88
C GLN A 123 -19.09 -14.02 16.34
N LEU A 124 -18.61 -15.02 17.10
CA LEU A 124 -18.89 -15.15 18.53
C LEU A 124 -18.35 -13.95 19.32
N ARG A 125 -17.17 -13.44 18.96
CA ARG A 125 -16.63 -12.22 19.57
C ARG A 125 -17.51 -11.00 19.26
N LEU A 126 -18.03 -10.90 18.04
CA LEU A 126 -18.84 -9.76 17.61
C LEU A 126 -20.33 -9.87 17.97
N SER A 127 -20.80 -11.05 18.37
CA SER A 127 -22.18 -11.31 18.81
C SER A 127 -22.31 -10.97 20.29
N SER A 128 -22.65 -9.72 20.59
CA SER A 128 -23.13 -9.25 21.89
C SER A 128 -24.04 -8.06 21.67
#